data_AF-A0A0D6L953-F1
#
_entry.id   AF-A0A0D6L953-F1
#
_cell.length_a   1.000
_cell.length_b   1.000
_cell.length_c   1.000
_cell.angle_alpha   90.00
_cell.angle_beta   90.00
_cell.angle_gamma   90.00
#
_symmetry.space_group_name_H-M   'P 1'
#
loop_
_entity.id
_entity.type
_entity.pdbx_description
1 polymer ?
#
loop_
_entity_poly.entity_id
_entity_poly.type
_entity_poly.pdbx_seq_one_letter_code
_entity_poly.pdbx_strand_id
1 'polypeptide(L)'
;TVLLTTHYMDEAELLGDRVAIMAKGRVYCCGTPQFLKKRFGTGYVMTVVVAENANAQETVSKLALTASKYVKGASCGNQHGKQFEIILPKENQESFPQLFEHLENFKEELRISSFGLSLNTLEQVFLKVAEQTDPGAMIDYVDASISRSEELIQAQNGQY
;
A
#
# COMPACT_ATOMS: atom_id res chain seq x y z
N THR A 1 12.76 -18.97 -22.46
CA THR A 1 11.82 -17.95 -21.99
C THR A 1 10.53 -18.63 -21.64
N VAL A 2 10.06 -18.49 -20.40
CA VAL A 2 8.81 -19.06 -19.90
C VAL A 2 7.87 -17.89 -19.56
N LEU A 3 6.58 -18.04 -19.84
CA LEU A 3 5.55 -17.08 -19.44
C LEU A 3 4.66 -17.73 -18.39
N LEU A 4 4.51 -17.07 -17.24
CA LEU A 4 3.64 -17.49 -16.15
C LEU A 4 2.58 -16.42 -15.92
N THR A 5 1.38 -16.83 -15.54
CA THR A 5 0.28 -15.95 -15.17
C THR A 5 -0.16 -16.29 -13.76
N THR A 6 -0.14 -15.31 -12.87
CA THR A 6 -0.63 -15.44 -11.49
C THR A 6 -1.38 -14.16 -11.12
N HIS A 7 -2.36 -14.29 -10.22
CA HIS A 7 -3.02 -13.15 -9.58
C HIS A 7 -2.35 -12.77 -8.24
N TYR A 8 -1.39 -13.57 -7.78
CA TYR A 8 -0.61 -13.33 -6.58
C TYR A 8 0.64 -12.51 -6.91
N MET A 9 0.70 -11.28 -6.38
CA MET A 9 1.77 -10.34 -6.71
C MET A 9 3.10 -10.68 -6.03
N ASP A 10 3.04 -11.35 -4.88
CA ASP A 10 4.18 -11.94 -4.16
C ASP A 10 4.82 -13.11 -4.95
N GLU A 11 4.00 -13.99 -5.55
CA GLU A 11 4.50 -15.03 -6.45
C GLU A 11 5.18 -14.42 -7.69
N ALA A 12 4.56 -13.40 -8.29
CA ALA A 12 5.11 -12.71 -9.45
C ALA A 12 6.44 -12.00 -9.14
N GLU A 13 6.58 -11.44 -7.93
CA GLU A 13 7.83 -10.84 -7.46
C GLU A 13 8.91 -11.88 -7.17
N LEU A 14 8.53 -13.02 -6.58
CA LEU A 14 9.46 -14.06 -6.17
C LEU A 14 10.03 -14.84 -7.36
N LEU A 15 9.18 -15.16 -8.34
CA LEU A 15 9.52 -16.07 -9.45
C LEU A 15 9.86 -15.32 -10.75
N GLY A 16 9.46 -14.06 -10.88
CA GLY A 16 9.54 -13.31 -12.14
C GLY A 16 10.78 -12.42 -12.25
N ASP A 17 11.60 -12.64 -13.28
CA ASP A 17 12.64 -11.67 -13.69
C ASP A 17 12.02 -10.35 -14.18
N ARG A 18 10.85 -10.44 -14.81
CA ARG A 18 10.05 -9.33 -15.31
C ARG A 18 8.58 -9.61 -15.05
N VAL A 19 7.88 -8.59 -14.58
CA VAL A 19 6.45 -8.62 -14.31
C VAL A 19 5.76 -7.70 -15.32
N ALA A 20 4.61 -8.14 -15.82
CA ALA A 20 3.72 -7.33 -16.64
C ALA A 20 2.34 -7.31 -15.98
N ILE A 21 1.79 -6.11 -15.79
CA ILE A 21 0.44 -5.92 -15.24
C ILE A 21 -0.52 -5.70 -16.40
N MET A 22 -1.56 -6.53 -16.44
CA MET A 22 -2.60 -6.49 -17.46
C MET A 22 -3.93 -6.08 -16.83
N ALA A 23 -4.67 -5.20 -17.51
CA ALA A 23 -6.05 -4.88 -17.18
C ALA A 23 -6.86 -4.66 -18.47
N LYS A 24 -8.16 -4.95 -18.46
CA LYS A 24 -9.05 -4.80 -19.64
C LYS A 24 -8.47 -5.37 -20.95
N GLY A 25 -7.80 -6.53 -20.88
CA GLY A 25 -7.19 -7.19 -22.04
C GLY A 25 -5.96 -6.48 -22.65
N ARG A 26 -5.35 -5.52 -21.94
CA ARG A 26 -4.15 -4.79 -22.38
C ARG A 26 -3.08 -4.80 -21.29
N VAL A 27 -1.82 -4.92 -21.70
CA VAL A 27 -0.66 -4.77 -20.80
C VAL A 27 -0.46 -3.28 -20.54
N TYR A 28 -0.60 -2.87 -19.28
CA TYR A 28 -0.44 -1.47 -18.87
C TYR A 28 1.00 -1.11 -18.53
N CYS A 29 1.70 -2.01 -17.86
CA CYS A 29 3.10 -1.81 -17.54
C CYS A 29 3.87 -3.12 -17.52
N CYS A 30 5.16 -3.05 -17.82
CA CYS A 30 6.06 -4.19 -17.81
C CYS A 30 7.47 -3.74 -17.41
N GLY A 31 8.13 -4.50 -16.56
CA GLY A 31 9.47 -4.20 -16.07
C GLY A 31 9.90 -5.18 -14.99
N THR A 32 11.05 -4.95 -14.37
CA THR A 32 11.42 -5.69 -13.15
C THR A 32 10.49 -5.27 -11.99
N PRO A 33 10.25 -6.13 -10.99
CA PRO A 33 9.46 -5.76 -9.81
C PRO A 33 9.92 -4.45 -9.18
N GLN A 34 11.24 -4.26 -9.03
CA GLN A 34 11.81 -3.03 -8.46
C GLN A 34 11.57 -1.81 -9.35
N PHE A 35 11.63 -1.97 -10.68
CA PHE A 35 11.32 -0.89 -11.62
C PHE A 35 9.85 -0.48 -11.51
N LEU A 36 8.92 -1.44 -11.49
CA LEU A 36 7.49 -1.16 -11.35
C LEU A 36 7.19 -0.49 -10.01
N LYS A 37 7.76 -0.99 -8.91
CA LYS A 37 7.66 -0.35 -7.58
C LYS A 37 8.21 1.06 -7.56
N LYS A 38 9.29 1.37 -8.29
CA LYS A 38 9.83 2.74 -8.38
C LYS A 38 9.01 3.65 -9.31
N ARG A 39 8.46 3.08 -10.39
CA ARG A 39 7.73 3.83 -11.43
C ARG A 39 6.32 4.20 -10.99
N PHE A 40 5.66 3.29 -10.27
CA PHE A 40 4.28 3.42 -9.82
C PHE A 40 4.16 3.62 -8.31
N GLY A 41 5.19 3.22 -7.55
CA GLY A 41 5.26 3.45 -6.11
C GLY A 41 5.96 4.74 -5.79
N THR A 42 5.24 5.59 -5.08
CA THR A 42 5.70 6.85 -4.50
C THR A 42 6.60 6.62 -3.27
N GLY A 43 7.56 5.69 -3.34
CA GLY A 43 8.59 5.51 -2.32
C GLY A 43 8.26 4.49 -1.22
N TYR A 44 8.50 4.87 0.04
CA TYR A 44 8.29 4.04 1.23
C TYR A 44 6.93 4.33 1.85
N VAL A 45 6.33 3.33 2.48
CA VAL A 45 5.07 3.49 3.22
C VAL A 45 5.40 3.44 4.71
N MET A 46 5.26 4.58 5.38
CA MET A 46 5.34 4.66 6.82
C MET A 46 3.96 4.44 7.41
N THR A 47 3.80 3.37 8.18
CA THR A 47 2.57 3.06 8.90
C THR A 47 2.65 3.63 10.31
N VAL A 48 1.63 4.35 10.75
CA VAL A 48 1.57 4.93 12.09
C VAL A 48 0.26 4.52 12.77
N VAL A 49 0.34 4.12 14.04
CA VAL A 49 -0.80 3.71 14.86
C VAL A 49 -1.02 4.76 15.95
N VAL A 50 -2.21 5.34 15.98
CA VAL A 50 -2.63 6.35 16.97
C VAL A 50 -2.99 5.68 18.30
N ALA A 51 -2.61 6.31 19.41
CA ALA A 51 -2.94 5.86 20.76
C ALA A 51 -4.45 5.84 21.01
N GLU A 52 -4.91 4.95 21.89
CA GLU A 52 -6.34 4.68 22.00
C GLU A 52 -7.20 5.85 22.47
N ASN A 53 -6.61 6.73 23.28
CA ASN A 53 -7.26 7.87 23.93
C ASN A 53 -7.12 9.18 23.15
N ALA A 54 -6.70 9.13 21.89
CA ALA A 54 -6.43 10.31 21.07
C ALA A 54 -7.37 10.41 19.87
N ASN A 55 -7.64 11.64 19.45
CA ASN A 55 -8.40 11.89 18.24
C ASN A 55 -7.52 11.58 17.02
N ALA A 56 -7.91 10.55 16.26
CA ALA A 56 -7.18 10.13 15.06
C ALA A 56 -7.01 11.27 14.05
N GLN A 57 -8.04 12.09 13.84
CA GLN A 57 -8.02 13.13 12.80
C GLN A 57 -7.03 14.26 13.11
N GLU A 58 -6.97 14.68 14.37
CA GLU A 58 -6.03 15.71 14.83
C GLU A 58 -4.59 15.19 14.77
N THR A 59 -4.41 13.94 15.20
CA THR A 59 -3.10 13.27 15.23
C THR A 59 -2.54 13.10 13.82
N VAL A 60 -3.36 12.63 12.88
CA VAL A 60 -3.00 12.50 11.45
C VAL A 60 -2.58 13.85 10.87
N SER A 61 -3.31 14.93 11.19
CA SER A 61 -2.99 16.27 10.69
C SER A 61 -1.64 16.76 11.19
N LYS A 62 -1.35 16.60 12.49
CA LYS A 62 -0.03 16.94 13.08
C LYS A 62 1.10 16.10 12.47
N LEU A 63 0.84 14.81 12.23
CA LEU A 63 1.81 13.90 11.64
C LEU A 63 2.08 14.19 10.17
N ALA A 64 1.07 14.52 9.39
CA ALA A 64 1.24 14.95 8.01
C ALA A 64 2.06 16.25 7.91
N LEU A 65 1.80 17.22 8.79
CA LEU A 65 2.58 18.46 8.88
C LEU A 65 4.04 18.19 9.28
N THR A 66 4.26 17.29 10.22
CA THR A 66 5.61 16.92 10.67
C THR A 66 6.36 16.19 9.55
N ALA A 67 5.73 15.19 8.93
CA ALA A 67 6.33 14.42 7.84
C ALA A 67 6.69 15.31 6.64
N SER A 68 5.81 16.23 6.25
CA SER A 68 6.07 17.18 5.14
C SER A 68 7.17 18.21 5.46
N LYS A 69 7.39 18.52 6.74
CA LYS A 69 8.50 19.39 7.19
C LYS A 69 9.87 18.73 6.99
N TYR A 70 10.01 17.43 7.29
CA TYR A 70 11.27 16.70 7.17
C TYR A 70 11.50 16.12 5.76
N VAL A 71 10.43 15.62 5.14
CA VAL A 71 10.48 14.91 3.86
C VAL A 71 9.63 15.68 2.86
N LYS A 72 10.28 16.39 1.94
CA LYS A 72 9.59 17.11 0.87
C LYS A 72 8.87 16.12 -0.04
N GLY A 73 7.57 16.32 -0.24
CA GLY A 73 6.75 15.42 -1.05
C GLY A 73 6.15 14.23 -0.28
N ALA A 74 6.24 14.21 1.05
CA ALA A 74 5.45 13.27 1.85
C ALA A 74 3.96 13.53 1.64
N SER A 75 3.18 12.46 1.40
CA SER A 75 1.73 12.54 1.24
C SER A 75 1.02 11.55 2.16
N CYS A 76 -0.15 11.93 2.65
CA CYS A 76 -1.03 11.03 3.39
C CYS A 76 -1.58 9.96 2.43
N GLY A 77 -1.41 8.69 2.80
CA GLY A 77 -2.00 7.54 2.12
C GLY A 77 -3.33 7.15 2.77
N ASN A 78 -3.59 5.84 2.84
CA ASN A 78 -4.85 5.33 3.38
C ASN A 78 -4.93 5.46 4.90
N GLN A 79 -6.15 5.63 5.41
CA GLN A 79 -6.47 5.60 6.83
C GLN A 79 -7.43 4.44 7.11
N HIS A 80 -7.02 3.55 8.01
CA HIS A 80 -7.78 2.40 8.47
C HIS A 80 -7.95 2.46 9.99
N GLY A 81 -9.06 3.05 10.45
CA GLY A 81 -9.33 3.23 11.87
C GLY A 81 -8.28 4.10 12.57
N LYS A 82 -7.51 3.51 13.49
CA LYS A 82 -6.41 4.16 14.22
C LYS A 82 -5.05 4.00 13.53
N GLN A 83 -4.97 3.26 12.44
CA GLN A 83 -3.77 3.12 11.63
C GLN A 83 -3.89 4.03 10.41
N PHE A 84 -2.81 4.71 10.06
CA PHE A 84 -2.75 5.47 8.83
C PHE A 84 -1.38 5.38 8.17
N GLU A 85 -1.36 5.60 6.87
CA GLU A 85 -0.20 5.45 6.03
C GLU A 85 0.30 6.83 5.59
N ILE A 86 1.62 7.01 5.62
CA ILE A 86 2.30 8.17 5.02
C ILE A 86 3.24 7.63 3.96
N ILE A 87 3.09 8.15 2.75
CA ILE A 87 3.93 7.85 1.62
C ILE A 87 5.13 8.79 1.67
N LEU A 88 6.33 8.24 1.75
CA LEU A 88 7.60 8.96 1.84
C LEU A 88 8.42 8.77 0.55
N PRO A 89 8.69 9.84 -0.23
CA PRO A 89 9.47 9.75 -1.46
C PRO A 89 10.89 9.22 -1.22
N LYS A 90 11.40 8.44 -2.18
CA LYS A 90 12.75 7.85 -2.09
C LYS A 90 13.84 8.92 -2.25
N GLU A 91 13.52 10.03 -2.89
CA GLU A 91 14.43 11.15 -3.15
C GLU A 91 14.96 11.79 -1.85
N ASN A 92 14.23 11.64 -0.74
CA ASN A 92 14.52 12.25 0.55
C ASN A 92 14.83 11.20 1.64
N GLN A 93 15.34 10.03 1.25
CA GLN A 93 15.72 8.96 2.17
C GLN A 93 16.68 9.40 3.28
N GLU A 94 17.59 10.34 3.00
CA GLU A 94 18.56 10.84 3.98
C GLU A 94 17.89 11.57 5.16
N SER A 95 16.68 12.09 4.98
CA SER A 95 15.90 12.75 6.03
C SER A 95 15.09 11.79 6.90
N PHE A 96 15.00 10.51 6.54
CA PHE A 96 14.17 9.54 7.27
C PHE A 96 14.63 9.31 8.71
N PRO A 97 15.94 9.17 9.02
CA PRO A 97 16.38 9.03 10.40
C PRO A 97 15.97 10.20 11.28
N GLN A 98 16.07 11.44 10.78
CA GLN A 98 15.65 12.64 11.51
C GLN A 98 14.15 12.66 11.77
N LEU A 99 13.34 12.22 10.79
CA LEU A 99 11.92 12.06 10.97
C LEU A 99 11.61 11.02 12.06
N PHE A 100 12.24 9.84 12.01
CA PHE A 100 11.99 8.78 13.00
C PHE A 100 12.44 9.18 14.41
N GLU A 101 13.59 9.83 14.53
CA GLU A 101 14.07 10.36 15.81
C GLU A 101 13.09 11.37 16.39
N HIS A 102 12.55 12.27 15.56
CA HIS A 102 11.51 13.20 15.99
C HIS A 102 10.20 12.48 16.37
N LEU A 103 9.78 11.46 15.62
CA LEU A 103 8.58 10.69 15.96
C LEU A 103 8.72 9.94 17.28
N GLU A 104 9.90 9.41 17.58
CA GLU A 104 10.17 8.72 18.84
C GLU A 104 10.25 9.70 20.01
N ASN A 105 10.95 10.83 19.85
CA ASN A 105 11.10 11.84 20.90
C ASN A 105 9.77 12.54 21.25
N PHE A 106 8.90 12.74 20.26
CA PHE A 106 7.60 13.42 20.44
C PHE A 106 6.42 12.44 20.44
N LYS A 107 6.66 11.14 20.65
CA LYS A 107 5.65 10.07 20.57
C LYS A 107 4.45 10.30 21.50
N GLU A 108 4.70 10.72 22.73
CA GLU A 108 3.65 10.99 23.73
C GLU A 108 2.83 12.25 23.38
N GLU A 109 3.50 13.30 22.90
CA GLU A 109 2.86 14.54 22.48
C GLU A 109 2.01 14.35 21.23
N LEU A 110 2.54 13.58 20.27
CA LEU A 110 1.85 13.19 19.04
C LEU A 110 0.80 12.10 19.27
N ARG A 111 0.72 11.52 20.47
CA ARG A 111 -0.22 10.44 20.83
C ARG A 111 -0.14 9.25 19.87
N ILE A 112 1.07 8.80 19.57
CA ILE A 112 1.34 7.65 18.71
C ILE A 112 1.64 6.42 19.57
N SER A 113 1.02 5.28 19.24
CA SER A 113 1.31 3.99 19.86
C SER A 113 2.57 3.36 19.26
N SER A 114 2.64 3.31 17.93
CA SER A 114 3.79 2.76 17.18
C SER A 114 3.85 3.33 15.78
N PHE A 115 5.03 3.26 15.15
CA PHE A 115 5.20 3.50 13.72
C PHE A 115 6.15 2.47 13.13
N GLY A 116 6.08 2.28 11.82
CA GLY A 116 6.92 1.36 11.06
C GLY A 116 7.12 1.86 9.63
N LEU A 117 8.18 1.37 8.97
CA LEU A 117 8.50 1.71 7.60
C LEU A 117 8.51 0.44 6.74
N SER A 118 7.75 0.45 5.66
CA SER A 118 7.64 -0.64 4.70
C SER A 118 8.02 -0.17 3.30
N LEU A 119 8.53 -1.08 2.49
CA LEU A 119 8.71 -0.84 1.05
C LEU A 119 7.35 -0.92 0.35
N ASN A 120 7.21 -0.17 -0.74
CA ASN A 120 6.03 -0.32 -1.58
C ASN A 120 5.97 -1.74 -2.17
N THR A 121 4.77 -2.27 -2.34
CA THR A 121 4.53 -3.63 -2.82
C THR A 121 4.00 -3.64 -4.26
N LEU A 122 4.05 -4.79 -4.94
CA LEU A 122 3.47 -4.89 -6.28
C LEU A 122 1.94 -4.80 -6.26
N GLU A 123 1.29 -5.19 -5.16
CA GLU A 123 -0.14 -4.99 -4.92
C GLU A 123 -0.51 -3.51 -4.97
N GLN A 124 0.28 -2.64 -4.34
CA GLN A 124 0.06 -1.19 -4.40
C GLN A 124 0.25 -0.62 -5.81
N VAL A 125 1.24 -1.15 -6.55
CA VAL A 125 1.41 -0.80 -7.97
C VAL A 125 0.19 -1.22 -8.79
N PHE A 126 -0.31 -2.44 -8.57
CA PHE A 126 -1.52 -2.95 -9.22
C PHE A 126 -2.74 -2.07 -8.91
N LEU A 127 -2.97 -1.74 -7.64
CA LEU A 127 -4.06 -0.85 -7.22
C LEU A 127 -3.94 0.52 -7.90
N LYS A 128 -2.74 1.08 -7.97
CA LYS A 128 -2.52 2.39 -8.59
C LYS A 128 -2.79 2.37 -10.10
N VAL A 129 -2.40 1.29 -10.77
CA VAL A 129 -2.73 1.08 -12.19
C VAL A 129 -4.23 0.91 -12.36
N ALA A 130 -4.90 0.15 -11.48
CA ALA A 130 -6.34 -0.04 -11.52
C ALA A 130 -7.10 1.30 -11.40
N GLU A 131 -6.74 2.16 -10.43
CA GLU A 131 -7.29 3.52 -10.26
C GLU A 131 -7.18 4.39 -11.53
N GLN A 132 -6.03 4.32 -12.22
CA GLN A 132 -5.81 5.09 -13.45
C GLN A 132 -6.61 4.56 -14.65
N THR A 133 -7.14 3.34 -14.54
CA THR A 133 -7.86 2.66 -15.62
C THR A 133 -9.38 2.64 -15.43
N ASP A 134 -9.88 2.95 -14.23
CA ASP A 134 -11.29 3.21 -13.89
C ASP A 134 -11.46 3.91 -12.52
N PRO A 135 -12.15 5.06 -12.45
CA PRO A 135 -12.62 5.63 -11.17
C PRO A 135 -13.77 4.85 -10.50
N GLY A 136 -14.38 3.88 -11.18
CA GLY A 136 -15.58 3.16 -10.73
C GLY A 136 -15.40 1.66 -10.45
N ALA A 137 -14.23 1.07 -10.71
CA ALA A 137 -14.03 -0.38 -10.67
C ALA A 137 -13.59 -0.94 -9.31
N MET A 138 -13.44 -0.09 -8.27
CA MET A 138 -12.94 -0.53 -6.96
C MET A 138 -13.93 -1.43 -6.21
N ILE A 139 -15.23 -1.39 -6.56
CA ILE A 139 -16.28 -2.12 -5.84
C ILE A 139 -16.35 -3.62 -6.25
N ASP A 140 -15.99 -3.97 -7.48
CA ASP A 140 -16.21 -5.34 -7.99
C ASP A 140 -15.13 -6.36 -7.57
N TYR A 141 -13.91 -5.93 -7.21
CA TYR A 141 -12.82 -6.88 -6.89
C TYR A 141 -12.96 -7.53 -5.51
N VAL A 142 -13.54 -6.83 -4.54
CA VAL A 142 -13.81 -7.41 -3.21
C VAL A 142 -15.00 -8.38 -3.28
N ASP A 143 -15.99 -8.08 -4.11
CA ASP A 143 -17.20 -8.89 -4.28
C ASP A 143 -16.93 -10.20 -5.05
N ALA A 144 -16.08 -10.14 -6.10
CA ALA A 144 -15.67 -11.32 -6.86
C ALA A 144 -14.86 -12.33 -6.01
N SER A 145 -14.17 -11.86 -4.97
CA SER A 145 -13.44 -12.72 -4.03
C SER A 145 -14.38 -13.46 -3.10
N ILE A 146 -15.45 -12.80 -2.65
CA ILE A 146 -16.44 -13.34 -1.69
C ILE A 146 -17.38 -14.33 -2.39
N SER A 147 -17.87 -14.00 -3.58
CA SER A 147 -18.74 -14.90 -4.37
C SER A 147 -18.07 -16.24 -4.67
N ARG A 148 -16.77 -16.24 -4.95
CA ARG A 148 -16.03 -17.49 -5.25
C ARG A 148 -15.83 -18.38 -4.02
N SER A 149 -15.73 -17.80 -2.83
CA SER A 149 -15.72 -18.55 -1.57
C SER A 149 -17.10 -19.12 -1.21
N GLU A 150 -18.20 -18.43 -1.52
CA GLU A 150 -19.56 -18.96 -1.27
C GLU A 150 -19.92 -20.12 -2.22
N GLU A 151 -19.53 -20.05 -3.49
CA GLU A 151 -19.73 -21.15 -4.45
C GLU A 151 -18.95 -22.42 -4.05
N LEU A 152 -17.75 -22.27 -3.48
CA LEU A 152 -16.95 -23.41 -3.00
C LEU A 152 -17.53 -24.05 -1.73
N ILE A 153 -18.22 -23.27 -0.88
CA ILE A 153 -18.90 -23.78 0.33
C ILE A 153 -20.20 -24.51 -0.05
N GLN A 154 -20.93 -24.05 -1.07
CA GLN A 154 -22.15 -24.72 -1.53
C GLN A 154 -21.88 -26.01 -2.32
N ALA A 155 -20.76 -26.10 -3.04
CA ALA A 155 -20.37 -27.33 -3.74
C ALA A 155 -20.01 -28.50 -2.79
N GLN A 156 -19.64 -28.22 -1.54
CA GLN A 156 -19.32 -29.27 -0.54
C GLN A 156 -20.54 -29.75 0.26
N ASN A 157 -21.62 -28.96 0.35
CA ASN A 157 -22.81 -29.33 1.13
C ASN A 157 -23.92 -30.01 0.30
N GLY A 158 -23.70 -30.23 -1.01
CA GLY A 158 -24.70 -30.78 -1.94
C GLY A 158 -24.59 -32.28 -2.24
N GLN A 159 -23.80 -33.06 -1.47
CA GLN A 159 -23.77 -34.53 -1.58
C GLN A 159 -24.32 -35.17 -0.32
N TYR A 160 -25.64 -35.35 -0.27
CA TYR A 160 -26.32 -36.46 0.41
C TYR A 160 -27.70 -36.67 -0.22
#